data_AF-A0A158E7G0-F1
#
_entry.id   AF-A0A158E7G0-F1
#
_cell.length_a   1.000
_cell.length_b   1.000
_cell.length_c   1.000
_cell.angle_alpha   90.00
_cell.angle_beta   90.00
_cell.angle_gamma   90.00
#
_symmetry.space_group_name_H-M   'P 1'
#
loop_
_entity.id
_entity.type
_entity.pdbx_description
1 polymer ?
#
loop_
_entity_poly.entity_id
_entity_poly.type
_entity_poly.pdbx_seq_one_letter_code
_entity_poly.pdbx_strand_id
1 'polypeptide(L)'
;MYIITKGVPVTPDVPDAFTFIGQGYIGFVPFPVVILLAMTVIFSIVMRQTRFGRHVYATGGNEVAARLSGVRTARVKFTVYMLSGFIASMAGVIAFSRFVSAEPASGFGAELDVIAAAAIGGASLSGGAGSVEGAIIGAALAGIITNGVVLLNIDTYAQQAITGCVILIAVSIDIWRVRRKGR
;
A
#
# COMPACT_ATOMS: atom_id res chain seq x y z
N MET A 1 -5.59 -2.72 -23.51
CA MET A 1 -6.34 -3.83 -22.88
C MET A 1 -7.75 -3.96 -23.49
N TYR A 2 -8.64 -2.97 -23.34
CA TYR A 2 -10.03 -3.02 -23.84
C TYR A 2 -10.20 -3.38 -25.32
N ILE A 3 -9.29 -2.93 -26.19
CA ILE A 3 -9.32 -3.24 -27.64
C ILE A 3 -9.03 -4.74 -27.90
N ILE A 4 -8.27 -5.40 -27.02
CA ILE A 4 -7.83 -6.79 -27.20
C ILE A 4 -8.79 -7.75 -26.47
N THR A 5 -9.25 -7.43 -25.26
CA THR A 5 -10.12 -8.30 -24.44
C THR A 5 -11.61 -8.13 -24.71
N LYS A 6 -12.03 -7.15 -25.54
CA LYS A 6 -13.45 -6.81 -25.79
C LYS A 6 -14.28 -6.57 -24.52
N GLY A 7 -13.64 -6.24 -23.40
CA GLY A 7 -14.29 -6.04 -22.10
C GLY A 7 -14.68 -7.32 -21.35
N VAL A 8 -14.27 -8.51 -21.83
CA VAL A 8 -14.54 -9.78 -21.13
C VAL A 8 -13.30 -10.20 -20.33
N PRO A 9 -13.45 -10.64 -19.07
CA PRO A 9 -12.34 -11.18 -18.28
C PRO A 9 -11.70 -12.37 -19.01
N VAL A 10 -10.37 -12.35 -19.12
CA VAL A 10 -9.59 -13.45 -19.68
C VAL A 10 -9.00 -14.25 -18.53
N THR A 11 -9.32 -15.55 -18.49
CA THR A 11 -8.79 -16.53 -17.54
C THR A 11 -7.73 -17.38 -18.24
N PRO A 12 -6.43 -17.03 -18.16
CA PRO A 12 -5.38 -17.85 -18.75
C PRO A 12 -5.20 -19.16 -17.97
N ASP A 13 -4.83 -20.21 -18.71
CA ASP A 13 -4.42 -21.48 -18.12
C ASP A 13 -3.03 -21.28 -17.49
N VAL A 14 -2.96 -21.32 -16.16
CA VAL A 14 -1.76 -20.98 -15.37
C VAL A 14 -1.30 -22.19 -14.55
N PRO A 15 0.01 -22.39 -14.38
CA PRO A 15 0.53 -23.51 -13.59
C PRO A 15 0.01 -23.51 -12.14
N ASP A 16 -0.16 -24.68 -11.54
CA ASP A 16 -0.62 -24.81 -10.13
C ASP A 16 0.31 -24.10 -9.13
N ALA A 17 1.61 -24.03 -9.44
CA ALA A 17 2.57 -23.27 -8.65
C ALA A 17 2.26 -21.76 -8.65
N PHE A 18 1.66 -21.25 -9.72
CA PHE A 18 1.27 -19.86 -9.84
C PHE A 18 -0.02 -19.57 -9.07
N THR A 19 -1.03 -20.45 -9.11
CA THR A 19 -2.27 -20.29 -8.34
C THR A 19 -2.04 -20.47 -6.83
N PHE A 20 -1.06 -21.28 -6.42
CA PHE A 20 -0.67 -21.44 -5.02
C PHE A 20 -0.25 -20.12 -4.35
N ILE A 21 0.34 -19.17 -5.11
CA ILE A 21 0.78 -17.88 -4.55
C ILE A 21 -0.41 -17.05 -4.03
N GLY A 22 -1.55 -17.09 -4.70
CA GLY A 22 -2.74 -16.29 -4.41
C GLY A 22 -3.86 -17.05 -3.70
N GLN A 23 -3.94 -18.37 -3.91
CA GLN A 23 -5.00 -19.25 -3.42
C GLN A 23 -4.50 -20.37 -2.51
N GLY A 24 -3.18 -20.56 -2.40
CA GLY A 24 -2.58 -21.59 -1.57
C GLY A 24 -2.75 -21.33 -0.08
N TYR A 25 -2.67 -22.41 0.70
CA TYR A 25 -2.74 -22.39 2.16
C TYR A 25 -1.52 -23.10 2.75
N ILE A 26 -0.96 -22.55 3.81
CA ILE A 26 -0.01 -23.24 4.68
C ILE A 26 -0.75 -23.55 5.98
N GLY A 27 -1.20 -24.81 6.12
CA GLY A 27 -2.07 -25.21 7.21
C GLY A 27 -3.41 -24.46 7.16
N PHE A 28 -3.67 -23.60 8.16
CA PHE A 28 -4.89 -22.79 8.23
C PHE A 28 -4.71 -21.36 7.68
N VAL A 29 -3.48 -20.93 7.37
CA VAL A 29 -3.18 -19.55 6.99
C VAL A 29 -3.08 -19.43 5.47
N PRO A 30 -3.82 -18.51 4.82
CA PRO A 30 -3.64 -18.23 3.39
C PRO A 30 -2.21 -17.77 3.10
N PHE A 31 -1.60 -18.31 2.05
CA PHE A 31 -0.23 -17.95 1.64
C PHE A 31 -0.01 -16.45 1.42
N PRO A 32 -0.97 -15.67 0.87
CA PRO A 32 -0.83 -14.20 0.78
C PRO A 32 -0.59 -13.51 2.13
N VAL A 33 -1.20 -14.02 3.21
CA VAL A 33 -1.00 -13.49 4.57
C VAL A 33 0.41 -13.78 5.06
N VAL A 34 0.97 -14.94 4.72
CA VAL A 34 2.36 -15.30 5.04
C VAL A 34 3.33 -14.35 4.34
N ILE A 35 3.11 -14.04 3.06
CA ILE A 35 3.92 -13.07 2.31
C ILE A 35 3.83 -11.68 2.97
N LEU A 36 2.62 -11.25 3.34
CA LEU A 36 2.41 -9.97 4.02
C LEU A 36 3.15 -9.91 5.37
N LEU A 37 3.09 -10.97 6.18
CA LEU A 37 3.81 -11.04 7.46
C LEU A 37 5.33 -11.04 7.25
N ALA A 38 5.84 -11.78 6.27
CA ALA A 38 7.26 -11.79 5.94
C ALA A 38 7.74 -10.39 5.52
N MET A 39 7.02 -9.73 4.61
CA MET A 39 7.28 -8.34 4.20
C MET A 39 7.25 -7.38 5.39
N THR A 40 6.23 -7.50 6.25
CA THR A 40 6.08 -6.70 7.46
C THR A 40 7.31 -6.78 8.35
N VAL A 41 7.77 -7.99 8.65
CA VAL A 41 8.93 -8.22 9.51
C VAL A 41 10.18 -7.62 8.87
N ILE A 42 10.42 -7.90 7.58
CA ILE A 42 11.56 -7.36 6.85
C ILE A 42 11.57 -5.83 6.88
N PHE A 43 10.46 -5.19 6.48
CA PHE A 43 10.39 -3.73 6.42
C PHE A 43 10.39 -3.07 7.80
N SER A 44 9.82 -3.71 8.82
CA SER A 44 9.88 -3.21 10.20
C SER A 44 11.31 -3.18 10.71
N ILE A 45 12.08 -4.26 10.47
CA ILE A 45 13.51 -4.32 10.83
C ILE A 45 14.32 -3.30 10.01
N VAL A 46 14.09 -3.22 8.70
CA VAL A 46 14.80 -2.25 7.84
C VAL A 46 14.52 -0.83 8.30
N MET A 47 13.27 -0.46 8.58
CA MET A 47 12.91 0.88 9.03
C MET A 47 13.42 1.22 10.44
N ARG A 48 13.38 0.27 11.39
CA ARG A 48 13.76 0.52 12.78
C ARG A 48 15.25 0.39 13.06
N GLN A 49 15.90 -0.61 12.48
CA GLN A 49 17.24 -1.04 12.89
C GLN A 49 18.34 -0.65 11.90
N THR A 50 18.02 -0.28 10.65
CA THR A 50 19.06 0.02 9.65
C THR A 50 19.33 1.51 9.49
N ARG A 51 20.53 1.83 8.99
CA ARG A 51 20.87 3.20 8.59
C ARG A 51 19.94 3.68 7.48
N PHE A 52 19.57 2.82 6.53
CA PHE A 52 18.66 3.19 5.44
C PHE A 52 17.35 3.79 5.97
N GLY A 53 16.67 3.11 6.90
CA GLY A 53 15.45 3.62 7.53
C GLY A 53 15.62 5.01 8.14
N ARG A 54 16.71 5.22 8.89
CA ARG A 54 17.02 6.54 9.48
C ARG A 54 17.23 7.63 8.41
N HIS A 55 17.87 7.30 7.29
CA HIS A 55 18.07 8.25 6.19
C HIS A 55 16.74 8.56 5.48
N VAL A 56 15.82 7.58 5.39
CA VAL A 56 14.48 7.79 4.83
C VAL A 56 13.67 8.74 5.70
N TYR A 57 13.59 8.51 7.02
CA TYR A 57 12.89 9.41 7.93
C TYR A 57 13.51 10.81 7.97
N ALA A 58 14.85 10.92 7.99
CA ALA A 58 15.53 12.22 7.97
C ALA A 58 15.26 13.00 6.68
N THR A 59 15.32 12.33 5.52
CA THR A 59 15.02 12.94 4.22
C THR A 59 13.55 13.37 4.14
N GLY A 60 12.62 12.58 4.69
CA GLY A 60 11.20 12.91 4.71
C GLY A 60 10.83 14.05 5.67
N GLY A 61 11.53 14.22 6.78
CA GLY A 61 11.24 15.30 7.74
C GLY A 61 11.78 16.65 7.28
N ASN A 62 13.03 16.69 6.81
CA ASN A 62 13.62 17.90 6.23
C ASN A 62 14.74 17.52 5.26
N GLU A 63 14.43 17.55 3.95
CA GLU A 63 15.39 17.18 2.91
C GLU A 63 16.63 18.07 2.91
N VAL A 64 16.48 19.38 3.15
CA VAL A 64 17.60 20.33 3.15
C VAL A 64 18.56 20.03 4.30
N ALA A 65 18.03 19.84 5.51
CA ALA A 65 18.83 19.51 6.69
C ALA A 65 19.51 18.13 6.55
N ALA A 66 18.82 17.13 5.99
CA ALA A 66 19.39 15.83 5.73
C ALA A 66 20.57 15.93 4.75
N ARG A 67 20.41 16.69 3.66
CA ARG A 67 21.47 16.91 2.67
C ARG A 67 22.69 17.61 3.27
N LEU A 68 22.47 18.64 4.10
CA LEU A 68 23.56 19.33 4.82
C LEU A 68 24.26 18.43 5.84
N SER A 69 23.55 17.44 6.38
CA SER A 69 24.10 16.41 7.29
C SER A 69 24.83 15.27 6.57
N GLY A 70 25.13 15.41 5.28
CA GLY A 70 25.85 14.41 4.49
C GLY A 70 25.01 13.25 3.95
N VAL A 71 23.68 13.29 4.13
CA VAL A 71 22.79 12.28 3.53
C VAL A 71 22.62 12.54 2.04
N ARG A 72 22.89 11.53 1.21
CA ARG A 72 22.64 11.57 -0.23
C ARG A 72 21.13 11.40 -0.51
N THR A 73 20.34 12.44 -0.22
CA THR A 73 18.86 12.42 -0.31
C THR A 73 18.35 11.93 -1.67
N ALA A 74 19.00 12.32 -2.76
CA ALA A 74 18.67 11.85 -4.11
C ALA A 74 18.74 10.32 -4.25
N ARG A 75 19.78 9.68 -3.70
CA ARG A 75 19.91 8.20 -3.73
C ARG A 75 18.86 7.54 -2.84
N VAL A 76 18.60 8.11 -1.67
CA VAL A 76 17.57 7.60 -0.75
C VAL A 76 16.21 7.60 -1.46
N LYS A 77 15.80 8.72 -2.07
CA LYS A 77 14.55 8.81 -2.82
C LYS A 77 14.49 7.81 -3.96
N PHE A 78 15.56 7.70 -4.75
CA PHE A 78 15.63 6.75 -5.86
C PHE A 78 15.44 5.29 -5.39
N THR A 79 16.12 4.88 -4.32
CA THR A 79 15.96 3.54 -3.75
C THR A 79 14.56 3.31 -3.19
N VAL A 80 13.95 4.31 -2.53
CA VAL A 80 12.57 4.21 -2.01
C VAL A 80 11.57 4.00 -3.16
N TYR A 81 11.67 4.77 -4.25
CA TYR A 81 10.80 4.60 -5.41
C TYR A 81 10.98 3.25 -6.12
N MET A 82 12.21 2.73 -6.20
CA MET A 82 12.44 1.38 -6.70
C MET A 82 11.79 0.32 -5.79
N LEU A 83 11.97 0.43 -4.48
CA LEU A 83 11.38 -0.50 -3.53
C LEU A 83 9.85 -0.46 -3.58
N SER A 84 9.24 0.72 -3.68
CA SER A 84 7.78 0.83 -3.83
C SER A 84 7.29 0.17 -5.12
N GLY A 85 8.00 0.36 -6.25
CA GLY A 85 7.68 -0.29 -7.51
C GLY A 85 7.82 -1.82 -7.43
N PHE A 86 8.87 -2.32 -6.77
CA PHE A 86 9.07 -3.75 -6.56
C PHE A 86 7.96 -4.37 -5.70
N ILE A 87 7.58 -3.73 -4.59
CA ILE A 87 6.49 -4.20 -3.72
C ILE A 87 5.15 -4.15 -4.45
N ALA A 88 4.89 -3.08 -5.21
CA ALA A 88 3.67 -2.93 -6.00
C ALA A 88 3.56 -4.02 -7.08
N SER A 89 4.66 -4.34 -7.77
CA SER A 89 4.71 -5.44 -8.74
C SER A 89 4.40 -6.77 -8.06
N MET A 90 5.00 -7.06 -6.90
CA MET A 90 4.74 -8.29 -6.16
C MET A 90 3.28 -8.38 -5.70
N ALA A 91 2.69 -7.27 -5.22
CA ALA A 91 1.27 -7.21 -4.88
C ALA A 91 0.36 -7.47 -6.09
N GLY A 92 0.72 -6.93 -7.26
CA GLY A 92 0.01 -7.20 -8.52
C GLY A 92 0.06 -8.67 -8.94
N VAL A 93 1.21 -9.34 -8.79
CA VAL A 93 1.34 -10.79 -9.05
C VAL A 93 0.44 -11.60 -8.12
N ILE A 94 0.42 -11.27 -6.82
CA ILE A 94 -0.45 -11.95 -5.84
C ILE A 94 -1.93 -11.73 -6.15
N ALA A 95 -2.32 -10.50 -6.50
CA ALA A 95 -3.70 -10.18 -6.87
C ALA A 95 -4.14 -10.95 -8.11
N PHE A 96 -3.30 -10.97 -9.15
CA PHE A 96 -3.60 -11.72 -10.37
C PHE A 96 -3.68 -13.22 -10.13
N SER A 97 -2.74 -13.79 -9.37
CA SER A 97 -2.75 -15.18 -8.95
C SER A 97 -4.01 -15.56 -8.15
N ARG A 98 -4.55 -14.63 -7.34
CA ARG A 98 -5.76 -14.87 -6.55
C ARG A 98 -7.02 -14.98 -7.40
N PHE A 99 -7.18 -14.12 -8.41
CA PHE A 99 -8.40 -14.07 -9.22
C PHE A 99 -8.34 -14.90 -10.50
N VAL A 100 -7.13 -15.28 -10.96
CA VAL A 100 -6.87 -16.00 -12.23
C VAL A 100 -7.66 -15.39 -13.40
N SER A 101 -7.87 -14.08 -13.33
CA SER A 101 -8.74 -13.33 -14.23
C SER A 101 -8.23 -11.90 -14.29
N ALA A 102 -8.01 -11.40 -15.49
CA ALA A 102 -7.61 -10.01 -15.72
C ALA A 102 -8.82 -9.19 -16.20
N GLU A 103 -9.39 -8.41 -15.31
CA GLU A 103 -10.33 -7.34 -15.64
C GLU A 103 -9.54 -6.08 -16.06
N PRO A 104 -9.89 -5.39 -17.17
CA PRO A 104 -9.21 -4.17 -17.57
C PRO A 104 -9.27 -3.02 -16.55
N ALA A 105 -10.28 -3.00 -15.69
CA ALA A 105 -10.44 -2.03 -14.61
C ALA A 105 -9.73 -2.45 -13.31
N SER A 106 -9.07 -3.62 -13.28
CA SER A 106 -8.39 -4.12 -12.09
C SER A 106 -7.22 -3.21 -11.70
N GLY A 107 -7.18 -2.81 -10.42
CA GLY A 107 -6.18 -1.90 -9.88
C GLY A 107 -6.47 -0.41 -10.05
N PHE A 108 -7.56 -0.03 -10.74
CA PHE A 108 -7.96 1.38 -10.82
C PHE A 108 -8.33 1.93 -9.43
N GLY A 109 -7.72 3.05 -9.03
CA GLY A 109 -7.95 3.66 -7.72
C GLY A 109 -7.22 2.98 -6.54
N ALA A 110 -6.53 1.86 -6.76
CA ALA A 110 -5.78 1.17 -5.70
C ALA A 110 -4.65 2.04 -5.12
N GLU A 111 -4.10 2.96 -5.91
CA GLU A 111 -3.12 3.95 -5.47
C GLU A 111 -3.69 4.85 -4.36
N LEU A 112 -4.92 5.33 -4.57
CA LEU A 112 -5.65 6.19 -3.65
C LEU A 112 -6.00 5.43 -2.36
N ASP A 113 -6.45 4.17 -2.47
CA ASP A 113 -6.73 3.30 -1.33
C ASP A 113 -5.47 3.04 -0.48
N VAL A 114 -4.33 2.80 -1.11
CA VAL A 114 -3.05 2.57 -0.41
C VAL A 114 -2.58 3.84 0.30
N ILE A 115 -2.73 5.02 -0.32
CA ILE A 115 -2.42 6.31 0.32
C ILE A 115 -3.35 6.54 1.51
N ALA A 116 -4.65 6.24 1.38
CA ALA A 116 -5.63 6.35 2.45
C ALA A 116 -5.26 5.44 3.64
N ALA A 117 -4.98 4.17 3.35
CA ALA A 117 -4.57 3.17 4.35
C ALA A 117 -3.30 3.60 5.09
N ALA A 118 -2.29 4.11 4.38
CA ALA A 118 -1.06 4.59 4.99
C ALA A 118 -1.30 5.82 5.90
N ALA A 119 -2.13 6.76 5.46
CA ALA A 119 -2.48 7.95 6.24
C ALA A 119 -3.31 7.60 7.50
N ILE A 120 -4.30 6.70 7.38
CA ILE A 120 -5.06 6.17 8.51
C ILE A 120 -4.12 5.46 9.49
N GLY A 121 -3.15 4.71 8.97
CA GLY A 121 -2.08 4.07 9.72
C GLY A 121 -1.08 5.02 10.39
N GLY A 122 -1.21 6.33 10.19
CA GLY A 122 -0.41 7.34 10.85
C GLY A 122 0.91 7.67 10.15
N ALA A 123 1.07 7.28 8.88
CA ALA A 123 2.14 7.84 8.03
C ALA A 123 1.77 9.29 7.67
N SER A 124 2.70 10.22 7.87
CA SER A 124 2.46 11.61 7.49
C SER A 124 2.67 11.80 6.00
N LEU A 125 1.71 12.43 5.34
CA LEU A 125 1.81 12.79 3.92
C LEU A 125 2.82 13.93 3.71
N SER A 126 3.08 14.69 4.77
CA SER A 126 4.09 15.76 4.82
C SER A 126 5.52 15.20 4.96
N GLY A 127 5.66 13.92 5.32
CA GLY A 127 6.93 13.20 5.45
C GLY A 127 7.52 13.16 6.87
N GLY A 128 8.52 12.29 7.06
CA GLY A 128 9.33 12.24 8.27
C GLY A 128 8.74 11.49 9.47
N ALA A 129 7.48 11.06 9.39
CA ALA A 129 6.80 10.31 10.45
C ALA A 129 5.95 9.17 9.88
N GLY A 130 5.93 8.04 10.58
CA GLY A 130 5.12 6.86 10.23
C GLY A 130 5.74 5.57 10.77
N SER A 131 4.97 4.49 10.80
CA SER A 131 5.46 3.17 11.21
C SER A 131 4.87 2.06 10.33
N VAL A 132 5.64 0.98 10.11
CA VAL A 132 5.20 -0.17 9.32
C VAL A 132 4.01 -0.87 9.99
N GLU A 133 4.04 -1.00 11.32
CA GLU A 133 2.94 -1.53 12.12
C GLU A 133 1.65 -0.72 11.96
N GLY A 134 1.76 0.61 12.01
CA GLY A 134 0.64 1.52 11.77
C GLY A 134 0.07 1.38 10.37
N ALA A 135 0.91 1.27 9.34
CA ALA A 135 0.47 1.08 7.95
C ALA A 135 -0.33 -0.22 7.76
N ILE A 136 0.02 -1.29 8.47
CA ILE A 136 -0.71 -2.57 8.41
C ILE A 136 -2.07 -2.47 9.07
N ILE A 137 -2.13 -1.82 10.24
CA ILE A 137 -3.40 -1.55 10.92
C ILE A 137 -4.29 -0.68 10.02
N GLY A 138 -3.73 0.36 9.40
CA GLY A 138 -4.43 1.21 8.44
C GLY A 138 -4.95 0.43 7.22
N ALA A 139 -4.14 -0.45 6.64
CA ALA A 139 -4.54 -1.32 5.53
C ALA A 139 -5.62 -2.33 5.92
N ALA A 140 -5.54 -2.91 7.13
CA ALA A 140 -6.57 -3.79 7.65
C ALA A 140 -7.90 -3.05 7.87
N LEU A 141 -7.86 -1.85 8.44
CA LEU A 141 -9.04 -0.99 8.61
C LEU A 141 -9.66 -0.61 7.26
N ALA A 142 -8.85 -0.17 6.30
CA ALA A 142 -9.30 0.14 4.94
C ALA A 142 -9.96 -1.10 4.30
N GLY A 143 -9.34 -2.28 4.42
CA GLY A 143 -9.91 -3.53 3.92
C GLY A 143 -11.24 -3.90 4.58
N ILE A 144 -11.40 -3.68 5.89
CA ILE A 144 -12.68 -3.90 6.59
C ILE A 144 -13.74 -2.93 6.09
N ILE A 145 -13.41 -1.66 5.87
CA ILE A 145 -14.33 -0.65 5.32
C ILE A 145 -14.78 -1.08 3.92
N THR A 146 -13.84 -1.44 3.04
CA THR A 146 -14.15 -1.90 1.68
C THR A 146 -15.06 -3.13 1.68
N ASN A 147 -14.73 -4.15 2.49
CA ASN A 147 -15.58 -5.34 2.61
C ASN A 147 -16.96 -4.99 3.19
N GLY A 148 -17.03 -4.07 4.15
CA GLY A 148 -18.29 -3.60 4.74
C GLY A 148 -19.20 -2.92 3.71
N VAL A 149 -18.65 -2.03 2.88
CA VAL A 149 -19.39 -1.34 1.81
C VAL A 149 -19.93 -2.35 0.79
N VAL A 150 -19.13 -3.35 0.42
CA VAL A 150 -19.54 -4.44 -0.47
C VAL A 150 -20.66 -5.29 0.14
N LEU A 151 -20.56 -5.64 1.43
CA LEU A 151 -21.59 -6.41 2.14
C LEU A 151 -22.91 -5.64 2.29
N LEU A 152 -22.85 -4.31 2.38
CA LEU A 152 -24.01 -3.42 2.38
C LEU A 152 -24.63 -3.23 0.97
N ASN A 153 -24.11 -3.94 -0.04
CA ASN A 153 -24.57 -3.90 -1.43
C ASN A 153 -24.59 -2.47 -2.02
N ILE A 154 -23.65 -1.63 -1.57
CA ILE A 154 -23.49 -0.27 -2.07
C ILE A 154 -22.87 -0.34 -3.46
N ASP A 155 -23.42 0.45 -4.39
CA ASP A 155 -22.97 0.50 -5.77
C ASP A 155 -21.49 0.96 -5.89
N THR A 156 -20.75 0.42 -6.85
CA THR A 156 -19.32 0.73 -7.10
C THR A 156 -19.06 2.22 -7.25
N TYR A 157 -19.98 2.99 -7.83
CA TYR A 157 -19.83 4.45 -7.95
C TYR A 157 -19.88 5.14 -6.58
N ALA A 158 -20.77 4.69 -5.69
CA ALA A 158 -20.86 5.20 -4.33
C ALA A 158 -19.64 4.78 -3.49
N GLN A 159 -19.08 3.60 -3.74
CA GLN A 159 -17.82 3.17 -3.12
C GLN A 159 -16.66 4.11 -3.47
N GLN A 160 -16.49 4.50 -4.74
CA GLN A 160 -15.45 5.45 -5.15
C GLN A 160 -15.62 6.82 -4.46
N ALA A 161 -16.86 7.31 -4.34
CA ALA A 161 -17.14 8.55 -3.62
C ALA A 161 -16.76 8.45 -2.14
N ILE A 162 -17.07 7.32 -1.49
CA ILE A 162 -16.70 7.06 -0.09
C ILE A 162 -15.18 7.02 0.09
N THR A 163 -14.45 6.30 -0.77
CA THR A 163 -12.98 6.27 -0.76
C THR A 163 -12.41 7.69 -0.86
N GLY A 164 -12.91 8.51 -1.78
CA GLY A 164 -12.50 9.90 -1.91
C GLY A 164 -12.72 10.71 -0.63
N CYS A 165 -13.90 10.57 -0.01
CA CYS A 165 -14.21 11.18 1.29
C CYS A 165 -13.27 10.71 2.39
N VAL A 166 -12.96 9.41 2.47
CA VAL A 166 -12.04 8.84 3.47
C VAL A 166 -10.65 9.45 3.32
N ILE A 167 -10.15 9.62 2.09
CA ILE A 167 -8.86 10.27 1.83
C ILE A 167 -8.91 11.74 2.27
N LEU A 168 -9.94 12.48 1.90
CA LEU A 168 -10.09 13.89 2.30
C LEU A 168 -10.10 14.04 3.82
N ILE A 169 -10.80 13.15 4.53
CA ILE A 169 -10.82 13.12 5.99
C ILE A 169 -9.43 12.78 6.55
N ALA A 170 -8.78 11.74 6.02
CA ALA A 170 -7.45 11.30 6.47
C ALA A 170 -6.41 12.43 6.29
N VAL A 171 -6.39 13.08 5.13
CA VAL A 171 -5.51 14.22 4.82
C VAL A 171 -5.83 15.41 5.71
N SER A 172 -7.11 15.74 5.92
CA SER A 172 -7.53 16.85 6.78
C SER A 172 -7.06 16.63 8.23
N ILE A 173 -7.18 15.39 8.72
CA ILE A 173 -6.70 15.01 10.04
C ILE A 173 -5.15 15.07 10.09
N ASP A 174 -4.45 14.60 9.07
CA ASP A 174 -2.97 14.67 9.00
C ASP A 174 -2.50 16.13 9.07
N ILE A 175 -3.05 17.01 8.23
CA ILE A 175 -2.71 18.45 8.21
C ILE A 175 -3.02 19.09 9.57
N TRP A 176 -4.16 18.77 10.17
CA TRP A 176 -4.54 19.30 11.48
C TRP A 176 -3.60 18.82 12.60
N ARG A 177 -3.17 17.55 12.57
CA ARG A 177 -2.20 16.98 13.51
C ARG A 177 -0.82 17.62 13.36
N VAL A 178 -0.35 17.81 12.13
CA VAL A 178 0.95 18.47 11.84
C VAL A 178 0.93 19.91 12.36
N ARG A 179 -0.15 20.66 12.10
CA ARG A 179 -0.30 22.05 12.59
C ARG A 179 -0.32 22.15 14.12
N ARG A 180 -0.91 21.17 14.81
CA ARG A 180 -0.93 21.15 16.29
C ARG A 180 0.41 20.80 16.92
N LYS A 181 1.24 19.97 16.28
CA LYS A 181 2.59 19.63 16.77
C LYS A 181 3.63 20.75 16.55
N GLY A 182 3.33 21.73 15.71
CA GLY A 182 4.16 22.92 15.48
C GLY A 182 3.87 24.10 16.42
N ARG A 183 3.11 23.90 17.51
CA ARG A 183 2.88 24.86 18.59
C ARG A 183 3.30 24.23 19.91
#